data_AF-A0A6P0SAN1-F1
#
_entry.id   AF-A0A6P0SAN1-F1
#
_cell.length_a   1.000
_cell.length_b   1.000
_cell.length_c   1.000
_cell.angle_alpha   90.00
_cell.angle_beta   90.00
_cell.angle_gamma   90.00
#
_symmetry.space_group_name_H-M   'P 1'
#
loop_
_entity.id
_entity.type
_entity.pdbx_description
1 polymer ?
#
loop_
_entity_poly.entity_id
_entity_poly.type
_entity_poly.pdbx_seq_one_letter_code
_entity_poly.pdbx_strand_id
1 'polypeptide(L)'
;MQPLPRDFLIRLAHEYDLSPEQEEAFVARFSGQENELSLAESLFISDNAFRTRMTGVYQKFSIRGRGPGKVRRLHDVLIQKYQQSHPVSDTAQEREQDRKLSEQDIKSSEQDAHTTDDQKQKVSWH
;
A
#
# COMPACT_ATOMS: atom_id res chain seq x y z
N MET A 1 10.37 0.80 -12.23
CA MET A 1 9.88 1.85 -11.32
C MET A 1 8.66 1.29 -10.62
N GLN A 2 8.47 1.43 -9.30
CA GLN A 2 7.33 0.78 -8.60
C GLN A 2 5.99 0.99 -9.35
N PRO A 3 5.23 -0.07 -9.65
CA PRO A 3 3.94 0.06 -10.34
C PRO A 3 2.88 0.65 -9.40
N LEU A 4 1.88 1.30 -9.99
CA LEU A 4 0.77 1.93 -9.28
C LEU A 4 -0.58 1.27 -9.64
N PRO A 5 -1.57 1.27 -8.74
CA PRO A 5 -2.87 0.66 -9.01
C PRO A 5 -3.55 1.26 -10.25
N ARG A 6 -4.10 0.40 -11.10
CA ARG A 6 -4.72 0.80 -12.37
C ARG A 6 -5.85 1.82 -12.17
N ASP A 7 -6.73 1.59 -11.22
CA ASP A 7 -7.89 2.47 -10.96
C ASP A 7 -7.46 3.86 -10.46
N PHE A 8 -6.34 3.94 -9.73
CA PHE A 8 -5.76 5.22 -9.34
C PHE A 8 -5.24 5.99 -10.56
N LEU A 9 -4.54 5.30 -11.47
CA LEU A 9 -4.04 5.90 -12.70
C LEU A 9 -5.18 6.38 -13.61
N ILE A 10 -6.25 5.60 -13.77
CA ILE A 10 -7.42 5.99 -14.56
C ILE A 10 -8.07 7.25 -13.99
N ARG A 11 -8.30 7.30 -12.68
CA ARG A 11 -8.84 8.50 -12.03
C ARG A 11 -7.98 9.73 -12.28
N LEU A 12 -6.65 9.60 -12.19
CA LEU A 12 -5.75 10.71 -12.51
C LEU A 12 -5.74 11.07 -13.99
N ALA A 13 -5.87 10.11 -14.89
CA ALA A 13 -5.96 10.38 -16.31
C ALA A 13 -7.17 11.29 -16.62
N HIS A 14 -8.31 11.03 -15.97
CA HIS A 14 -9.48 11.89 -16.07
C HIS A 14 -9.28 13.26 -15.38
N GLU A 15 -8.67 13.32 -14.19
CA GLU A 15 -8.39 14.59 -13.48
C GLU A 15 -7.51 15.54 -14.32
N TYR A 16 -6.59 14.98 -15.11
CA TYR A 16 -5.68 15.73 -15.98
C TYR A 16 -6.16 15.88 -17.43
N ASP A 17 -7.42 15.52 -17.72
CA ASP A 17 -8.02 15.59 -19.05
C ASP A 17 -7.14 14.93 -20.13
N LEU A 18 -6.64 13.72 -19.86
CA LEU A 18 -5.95 12.92 -20.87
C LEU A 18 -6.94 12.45 -21.94
N SER A 19 -6.52 12.42 -23.20
CA SER A 19 -7.31 11.75 -24.24
C SER A 19 -7.32 10.24 -24.01
N PRO A 20 -8.28 9.48 -24.57
CA PRO A 20 -8.33 8.02 -24.42
C PRO A 20 -7.01 7.32 -24.80
N GLU A 21 -6.34 7.79 -25.85
CA GLU A 21 -5.06 7.24 -26.30
C GLU A 21 -3.90 7.57 -25.35
N GLN A 22 -3.96 8.73 -24.71
CA GLN A 22 -2.98 9.17 -23.72
C GLN A 22 -3.18 8.41 -22.41
N GLU A 23 -4.42 8.21 -21.98
CA GLU A 23 -4.79 7.40 -20.82
C GLU A 23 -4.29 5.97 -20.98
N GLU A 24 -4.55 5.33 -22.12
CA GLU A 24 -4.10 3.96 -22.39
C GLU A 24 -2.58 3.82 -22.25
N ALA A 25 -1.82 4.71 -22.89
CA ALA A 25 -0.36 4.71 -22.81
C ALA A 25 0.14 5.01 -21.38
N PHE A 26 -0.50 5.96 -20.70
CA PHE A 26 -0.18 6.34 -19.33
C PHE A 26 -0.41 5.19 -18.34
N VAL A 27 -1.58 4.56 -18.39
CA VAL A 27 -1.94 3.45 -17.52
C VAL A 27 -1.02 2.26 -17.78
N ALA A 28 -0.77 1.90 -19.05
CA ALA A 28 0.14 0.82 -19.40
C ALA A 28 1.56 1.10 -18.86
N ARG A 29 2.05 2.34 -18.99
CA ARG A 29 3.39 2.72 -18.54
C ARG A 29 3.60 2.60 -17.02
N PHE A 30 2.60 2.93 -16.22
CA PHE A 30 2.76 3.06 -14.76
C PHE A 30 2.10 1.93 -13.96
N SER A 31 1.32 1.05 -14.59
CA SER A 31 0.76 -0.14 -13.92
C SER A 31 1.67 -1.38 -13.98
N GLY A 32 2.67 -1.38 -14.87
CA GLY A 32 3.60 -2.50 -15.08
C GLY A 32 5.09 -2.12 -14.96
N GLN A 33 5.97 -3.08 -15.22
CA GLN A 33 7.44 -2.89 -15.27
C GLN A 33 8.01 -2.96 -16.70
N GLU A 34 7.16 -3.09 -17.70
CA GLU A 34 7.58 -3.31 -19.07
C GLU A 34 8.31 -2.10 -19.66
N ASN A 35 9.21 -2.38 -20.60
CA ASN A 35 9.91 -1.35 -21.34
C ASN A 35 8.99 -0.74 -22.42
N GLU A 36 9.42 0.37 -23.01
CA GLU A 36 8.63 1.14 -23.97
C GLU A 36 8.24 0.34 -25.23
N LEU A 37 9.15 -0.50 -25.72
CA LEU A 37 8.92 -1.33 -26.92
C LEU A 37 7.83 -2.38 -26.64
N SER A 38 7.95 -3.11 -25.53
CA SER A 38 6.96 -4.12 -25.14
C SER A 38 5.58 -3.51 -24.88
N LEU A 39 5.52 -2.31 -24.30
CA LEU A 39 4.27 -1.58 -24.11
C LEU A 39 3.64 -1.18 -25.45
N ALA A 40 4.43 -0.64 -26.38
CA ALA A 40 3.95 -0.28 -27.71
C ALA A 40 3.39 -1.50 -28.47
N GLU A 41 4.08 -2.64 -28.39
CA GLU A 41 3.62 -3.92 -28.94
C GLU A 41 2.31 -4.38 -28.31
N SER A 42 2.19 -4.32 -26.97
CA SER A 42 0.96 -4.71 -26.25
C SER A 42 -0.26 -3.87 -26.62
N LEU A 43 -0.02 -2.62 -27.01
CA LEU A 43 -1.04 -1.66 -27.45
C LEU A 43 -1.27 -1.68 -28.97
N PHE A 44 -0.56 -2.55 -29.70
CA PHE A 44 -0.61 -2.64 -31.17
C PHE A 44 -0.34 -1.30 -31.88
N ILE A 45 0.62 -0.51 -31.36
CA ILE A 45 1.05 0.76 -31.94
C ILE A 45 2.56 0.80 -32.17
N SER A 46 3.03 1.77 -32.95
CA SER A 46 4.46 2.01 -33.10
C SER A 46 5.07 2.66 -31.86
N ASP A 47 6.37 2.43 -31.63
CA ASP A 47 7.16 3.12 -30.58
C ASP A 47 7.00 4.65 -30.68
N ASN A 48 7.05 5.19 -31.89
CA ASN A 48 6.87 6.63 -32.11
C ASN A 48 5.45 7.12 -31.71
N ALA A 49 4.41 6.32 -31.98
CA ALA A 49 3.06 6.65 -31.55
C ALA A 49 2.93 6.62 -30.02
N PHE A 50 3.51 5.61 -29.36
CA PHE A 50 3.56 5.54 -27.89
C PHE A 50 4.27 6.77 -27.29
N ARG A 51 5.43 7.14 -27.83
CA ARG A 51 6.18 8.35 -27.43
C ARG A 51 5.40 9.63 -27.62
N THR A 52 4.64 9.72 -28.72
CA THR A 52 3.79 10.88 -29.02
C THR A 52 2.66 10.99 -27.99
N ARG A 53 1.98 9.88 -27.69
CA ARG A 53 0.95 9.82 -26.64
C ARG A 53 1.53 10.23 -25.28
N MET A 54 2.65 9.64 -24.88
CA MET A 54 3.35 10.00 -23.63
C MET A 54 3.84 11.46 -23.60
N THR A 55 4.19 12.04 -24.75
CA THR A 55 4.54 13.47 -24.83
C THR A 55 3.36 14.35 -24.45
N GLY A 56 2.15 14.01 -24.91
CA GLY A 56 0.91 14.67 -24.49
C GLY A 56 0.66 14.54 -22.99
N VAL A 57 0.88 13.35 -22.43
CA VAL A 57 0.79 13.12 -20.97
C VAL A 57 1.75 14.05 -20.20
N TYR A 58 3.03 14.11 -20.59
CA TYR A 58 3.99 14.99 -19.91
C TYR A 58 3.57 16.46 -19.96
N GLN A 59 2.96 16.92 -21.05
CA GLN A 59 2.45 18.28 -21.17
C GLN A 59 1.30 18.55 -20.20
N LYS A 60 0.34 17.61 -20.10
CA LYS A 60 -0.81 17.72 -19.19
C LYS A 60 -0.40 17.75 -17.71
N PHE A 61 0.62 16.97 -17.35
CA PHE A 61 1.21 17.00 -16.01
C PHE A 61 2.23 18.13 -15.80
N SER A 62 2.38 19.06 -16.75
CA SER A 62 3.34 20.17 -16.69
C SER A 62 4.81 19.74 -16.47
N ILE A 63 5.17 18.52 -16.91
CA ILE A 63 6.52 17.98 -16.80
C ILE A 63 7.41 18.53 -17.93
N ARG A 64 8.26 19.50 -17.57
CA ARG A 64 9.21 20.15 -18.49
C ARG A 64 10.58 19.46 -18.49
N GLY A 65 11.34 19.63 -19.58
CA GLY A 65 12.72 19.14 -19.74
C GLY A 65 12.92 18.28 -20.99
N ARG A 66 14.14 17.76 -21.19
CA ARG A 66 14.49 16.81 -22.26
C ARG A 66 14.99 15.50 -21.64
N GLY A 67 14.73 14.37 -22.32
CA GLY A 67 15.32 13.07 -21.99
C GLY A 67 14.59 12.25 -20.91
N PRO A 68 15.22 11.14 -20.47
CA PRO A 68 14.62 10.09 -19.64
C PRO A 68 14.18 10.55 -18.24
N GLY A 69 14.62 11.74 -17.79
CA GLY A 69 14.17 12.33 -16.53
C GLY A 69 12.66 12.63 -16.47
N LYS A 70 11.97 12.74 -17.61
CA LYS A 70 10.52 12.99 -17.65
C LYS A 70 9.70 11.87 -17.01
N VAL A 71 10.00 10.62 -17.38
CA VAL A 71 9.30 9.45 -16.84
C VAL A 71 9.49 9.39 -15.32
N ARG A 72 10.72 9.60 -14.85
CA ARG A 72 11.06 9.57 -13.43
C ARG A 72 10.31 10.66 -12.66
N ARG A 73 10.34 11.91 -13.14
CA ARG A 73 9.64 13.02 -12.48
C ARG A 73 8.13 12.81 -12.43
N LEU A 74 7.54 12.31 -13.53
CA LEU A 74 6.12 11.97 -13.53
C LEU A 74 5.86 10.86 -12.50
N HIS A 75 6.67 9.81 -12.48
CA HIS A 75 6.56 8.73 -11.49
C HIS A 75 6.59 9.26 -10.05
N ASP A 76 7.56 10.11 -9.72
CA ASP A 76 7.68 10.70 -8.38
C ASP A 76 6.42 11.52 -8.00
N VAL A 77 5.85 12.28 -8.94
CA VAL A 77 4.57 13.01 -8.75
C VAL A 77 3.41 12.06 -8.49
N LEU A 78 3.34 10.94 -9.22
CA LEU A 78 2.27 9.95 -9.06
C LEU A 78 2.36 9.25 -7.69
N ILE A 79 3.56 8.91 -7.23
CA ILE A 79 3.78 8.34 -5.90
C ILE A 79 3.29 9.31 -4.82
N GLN A 80 3.67 10.59 -4.92
CA GLN A 80 3.24 11.62 -3.96
C GLN A 80 1.71 11.73 -3.90
N LYS A 81 1.02 11.78 -5.06
CA LYS A 81 -0.45 11.82 -5.11
C LYS A 81 -1.09 10.54 -4.56
N TYR A 82 -0.48 9.39 -4.80
CA TYR A 82 -0.99 8.11 -4.29
C TYR A 82 -0.96 8.08 -2.75
N GLN A 83 0.16 8.51 -2.16
CA GLN A 83 0.32 8.61 -0.70
C GLN A 83 -0.64 9.63 -0.07
N GLN A 84 -0.88 10.77 -0.72
CA GLN A 84 -1.84 11.78 -0.23
C GLN A 84 -3.28 11.29 -0.22
N SER A 85 -3.66 10.45 -1.21
CA SER A 85 -5.02 9.90 -1.32
C SER A 85 -5.24 8.63 -0.49
N HIS A 86 -4.16 8.00 -0.02
CA HIS A 86 -4.18 6.84 0.86
C HIS A 86 -3.25 7.12 2.04
N PRO A 87 -3.62 8.06 2.94
CA PRO A 87 -2.82 8.29 4.13
C PRO A 87 -2.74 6.95 4.85
N VAL A 88 -1.54 6.37 4.87
CA VAL A 88 -1.24 5.23 5.72
C VAL A 88 -1.55 5.74 7.12
N SER A 89 -2.68 5.27 7.66
CA SER A 89 -2.98 5.51 9.05
C SER A 89 -1.90 4.75 9.81
N ASP A 90 -0.93 5.46 10.37
CA ASP A 90 0.06 4.93 11.32
C ASP A 90 -0.64 4.50 12.62
N THR A 91 -1.62 3.59 12.52
CA THR A 91 -2.33 2.97 13.64
C THR A 91 -2.35 1.46 13.45
N ALA A 92 -1.20 0.89 13.07
CA ALA A 92 -0.99 -0.56 13.05
C ALA A 92 0.29 -1.00 13.79
N GLN A 93 0.95 -0.11 14.54
CA GLN A 93 2.09 -0.47 15.41
C GLN A 93 1.85 -0.25 16.92
N GLU A 94 0.70 0.33 17.31
CA GLU A 94 0.39 0.61 18.73
C GLU A 94 -0.42 -0.51 19.43
N ARG A 95 -0.90 -1.52 18.69
CA ARG A 95 -1.72 -2.63 19.25
C ARG A 95 -0.95 -3.85 19.74
N GLU A 96 0.39 -3.84 19.68
CA GLU A 96 1.22 -4.94 20.19
C GLU A 96 1.73 -4.69 21.62
N GLN A 97 1.66 -3.46 22.15
CA GLN A 97 2.12 -3.16 23.51
C GLN A 97 1.03 -3.34 24.58
N ASP A 98 -0.26 -3.21 24.22
CA ASP A 98 -1.38 -3.53 25.12
C ASP A 98 -1.51 -5.04 25.41
N ARG A 99 -0.93 -5.92 24.58
CA ARG A 99 -0.91 -7.37 24.83
C ARG A 99 0.09 -7.79 25.91
N LYS A 100 1.07 -6.96 26.27
CA LYS A 100 2.10 -7.31 27.27
C LYS A 100 1.76 -6.87 28.70
N LEU A 101 0.74 -6.04 28.88
CA LEU A 101 0.30 -5.59 30.22
C LEU A 101 -0.67 -6.55 30.92
N SER A 102 -1.29 -7.52 30.22
CA SER A 102 -2.25 -8.45 30.86
C SER A 102 -1.65 -9.78 31.34
N GLU A 103 -0.38 -10.07 31.05
CA GLU A 103 0.27 -11.34 31.46
C GLU A 103 0.98 -11.25 32.82
N GLN A 104 1.09 -10.06 33.42
CA GLN A 104 1.78 -9.89 34.70
C GLN A 104 0.85 -10.01 35.92
N ASP A 105 -0.47 -9.87 35.75
CA ASP A 105 -1.44 -9.98 36.84
C ASP A 105 -1.84 -11.43 37.18
N ILE A 106 -1.55 -12.40 36.32
CA ILE A 106 -1.92 -13.81 36.54
C ILE A 106 -0.91 -14.52 37.48
N LYS A 107 0.29 -13.97 37.71
CA LYS A 107 1.36 -14.65 38.46
C LYS A 107 1.41 -14.36 39.96
N SER A 108 0.58 -13.46 40.49
CA SER A 108 0.59 -13.06 41.91
C SER A 108 -0.44 -13.78 42.80
N SER A 109 -1.24 -14.71 42.26
CA SER A 109 -2.35 -15.33 42.99
C SER A 109 -2.06 -16.72 43.59
N GLU A 110 -0.84 -17.26 43.47
CA GLU A 110 -0.51 -18.62 43.96
C GLU A 110 0.45 -18.63 45.15
N GLN A 111 0.37 -17.60 45.99
CA GLN A 111 0.88 -17.63 47.36
C GLN A 111 -0.27 -17.13 48.24
N ASP A 112 -0.99 -18.06 48.86
CA ASP A 112 -1.73 -17.90 50.13
C ASP A 112 -2.91 -18.87 50.16
N ALA A 113 -2.67 -20.08 50.65
CA ALA A 113 -3.59 -20.83 51.53
C ALA A 113 -3.07 -22.26 51.68
N HIS A 114 -2.20 -22.53 52.65
CA HIS A 114 -2.10 -23.85 53.28
C HIS A 114 -1.50 -23.71 54.69
N THR A 115 -2.38 -23.46 55.64
CA THR A 115 -2.25 -23.57 57.11
C THR A 115 -3.68 -23.33 57.60
N THR A 116 -4.37 -24.08 58.45
CA THR A 116 -4.16 -25.29 59.26
C THR A 116 -5.54 -25.55 59.89
N ASP A 117 -5.81 -26.81 60.29
CA ASP A 117 -6.81 -27.18 61.32
C ASP A 117 -8.31 -26.97 60.97
N ASP A 118 -9.29 -27.73 61.46
CA ASP A 118 -9.35 -28.69 62.55
C ASP A 118 -10.59 -29.60 62.35
N GLN A 119 -10.38 -30.89 62.61
CA GLN A 119 -11.25 -31.88 63.29
C GLN A 119 -12.78 -32.05 63.11
N LYS A 120 -13.11 -33.35 63.35
CA LYS A 120 -14.35 -33.99 63.87
C LYS A 120 -15.45 -34.29 62.83
N GLN A 121 -16.06 -35.48 62.78
CA GLN A 121 -16.05 -36.68 63.63
C GLN A 121 -16.92 -37.79 62.94
N LYS A 122 -16.56 -39.07 63.13
CA LYS A 122 -17.44 -40.29 63.30
C LYS A 122 -18.41 -40.66 62.15
N VAL A 123 -18.56 -41.91 61.68
CA VAL A 123 -18.91 -43.21 62.30
C VAL A 123 -18.71 -44.31 61.20
N SER A 124 -18.01 -45.44 61.40
CA SER A 124 -18.38 -46.74 62.05
C SER A 124 -19.14 -47.81 61.22
N TRP A 125 -18.47 -48.97 61.06
CA TRP A 125 -18.89 -50.40 60.82
C TRP A 125 -19.55 -50.77 59.46
N HIS A 126 -19.24 -51.89 58.78
CA HIS A 126 -18.80 -53.24 59.19
C HIS A 126 -17.73 -53.82 58.27
#